data_AF-C0KDM3-F1
#
_entry.id   AF-C0KDM3-F1
#
_cell.length_a   1.000
_cell.length_b   1.000
_cell.length_c   1.000
_cell.angle_alpha   90.00
_cell.angle_beta   90.00
_cell.angle_gamma   90.00
#
_symmetry.space_group_name_H-M   'P 1'
#
loop_
_entity.id
_entity.type
_entity.pdbx_description
1 polymer ?
#
loop_
_entity_poly.entity_id
_entity_poly.type
_entity_poly.pdbx_seq_one_letter_code
_entity_poly.pdbx_strand_id
1 'polypeptide(L)' 'YGNLYYNPFHMLSIAFLYGSALLFAMHGATILAVSHYGGDREVEQIVDRGSASERAALFWRWTM' A
#
# COMPACT_ATOMS: atom_id res chain seq x y z
N TYR A 1 31.55 1.61 -15.96
CA TYR A 1 30.13 2.01 -16.10
C TYR A 1 29.95 3.44 -15.62
N GLY A 2 30.28 4.43 -16.46
CA GLY A 2 30.32 5.86 -16.06
C GLY A 2 28.96 6.40 -15.65
N ASN A 3 28.75 6.52 -14.33
CA ASN A 3 27.54 6.98 -13.63
C ASN A 3 26.30 6.08 -13.77
N LEU A 4 26.03 5.28 -12.73
CA LEU A 4 24.88 4.37 -12.66
C LEU A 4 23.52 5.07 -12.59
N TYR A 5 23.46 6.37 -12.28
CA TYR A 5 22.19 7.10 -12.32
C TYR A 5 21.55 7.09 -13.70
N TYR A 6 22.33 6.98 -14.78
CA TYR A 6 21.81 6.92 -16.16
C TYR A 6 21.46 5.50 -16.64
N ASN A 7 21.62 4.48 -15.78
CA ASN A 7 21.18 3.13 -16.11
C ASN A 7 19.67 2.99 -15.82
N PRO A 8 18.84 2.64 -16.83
CA PRO A 8 17.39 2.57 -16.65
C PRO A 8 16.96 1.51 -15.63
N PHE A 9 17.65 0.39 -15.51
CA PHE A 9 17.33 -0.62 -14.49
C PHE A 9 17.71 -0.18 -13.08
N HIS A 10 18.76 0.64 -12.94
CA HIS A 10 19.12 1.23 -11.65
C HIS A 10 18.08 2.28 -11.22
N MET A 11 17.60 3.11 -12.15
CA MET A 11 16.48 4.03 -11.90
C MET A 11 15.21 3.27 -11.47
N LEU A 12 14.84 2.20 -12.20
CA LEU A 12 13.69 1.36 -11.84
C LEU A 12 13.86 0.74 -10.45
N SER A 13 15.06 0.25 -10.12
CA SER A 13 15.35 -0.30 -8.80
C SER A 13 15.14 0.73 -7.68
N ILE A 14 15.59 1.98 -7.88
CA ILE A 14 15.35 3.07 -6.93
C ILE A 14 13.85 3.37 -6.80
N ALA A 15 13.13 3.43 -7.92
CA ALA A 15 11.69 3.67 -7.92
C ALA A 15 10.94 2.57 -7.14
N PHE A 16 11.30 1.30 -7.33
CA PHE A 16 10.72 0.19 -6.56
C PHE A 16 11.13 0.23 -5.09
N LEU A 17 12.37 0.58 -4.76
CA LEU A 17 12.83 0.68 -3.37
C LEU A 17 12.01 1.73 -2.59
N TYR A 18 11.85 2.93 -3.16
CA TYR A 18 11.04 3.98 -2.54
C TYR A 18 9.55 3.63 -2.59
N GLY A 19 9.07 3.06 -3.69
CA GLY A 19 7.69 2.61 -3.85
C GLY A 19 7.29 1.54 -2.82
N SER A 20 8.18 0.60 -2.49
CA SER A 20 7.93 -0.41 -1.46
C SER A 20 7.77 0.21 -0.07
N ALA A 21 8.66 1.12 0.32
CA ALA A 21 8.54 1.83 1.60
C ALA A 21 7.25 2.65 1.66
N LEU A 22 6.91 3.36 0.58
CA LEU A 22 5.68 4.14 0.45
C LEU A 22 4.44 3.26 0.59
N LEU A 23 4.34 2.19 -0.22
CA LEU A 23 3.15 1.33 -0.24
C LEU A 23 2.96 0.55 1.06
N PHE A 24 4.03 0.08 1.69
CA PHE A 24 3.91 -0.59 2.99
C PHE A 24 3.46 0.41 4.07
N ALA A 25 4.02 1.63 4.10
CA ALA A 25 3.56 2.65 5.04
C ALA A 25 2.08 2.98 4.85
N MET A 26 1.64 3.16 3.60
CA MET A 26 0.23 3.38 3.25
C MET A 26 -0.66 2.22 3.70
N HIS A 27 -0.30 0.99 3.33
CA HIS A 27 -1.08 -0.20 3.62
C HIS A 27 -1.15 -0.49 5.12
N GLY A 28 0.00 -0.56 5.81
CA GLY A 28 0.08 -0.85 7.24
C GLY A 28 -0.67 0.17 8.08
N ALA A 29 -0.54 1.47 7.78
CA ALA A 29 -1.29 2.52 8.46
C ALA A 29 -2.80 2.38 8.21
N THR A 30 -3.21 2.02 6.98
CA THR A 30 -4.62 1.80 6.65
C THR A 30 -5.20 0.64 7.45
N ILE A 31 -4.53 -0.52 7.48
CA ILE A 31 -5.00 -1.71 8.21
C ILE A 31 -5.13 -1.43 9.70
N LEU A 32 -4.13 -0.78 10.32
CA LEU A 32 -4.22 -0.37 11.72
C LEU A 32 -5.38 0.62 11.97
N ALA A 33 -5.60 1.58 11.07
CA ALA A 33 -6.69 2.54 11.19
C ALA A 33 -8.10 1.93 11.07
N VAL A 34 -8.23 0.76 10.42
CA VAL A 34 -9.50 0.01 10.34
C VAL A 34 -9.53 -1.25 11.22
N SER A 35 -8.52 -1.45 12.09
CA SER A 35 -8.42 -2.64 12.96
C SER A 35 -9.60 -2.75 13.94
N HIS A 36 -10.19 -1.64 14.39
CA HIS A 36 -11.39 -1.67 15.24
C HIS A 36 -12.66 -2.13 14.50
N TYR A 37 -12.60 -2.25 13.17
CA TYR A 37 -13.61 -2.93 12.35
C TYR A 37 -13.19 -4.35 11.94
N GLY A 38 -12.07 -4.87 12.48
CA GLY A 38 -11.49 -6.17 12.11
C GLY A 38 -10.81 -6.18 10.75
N GLY A 39 -10.26 -5.05 10.29
CA GLY A 39 -9.60 -4.94 8.98
C GLY A 39 -8.28 -5.71 8.86
N ASP A 40 -7.67 -6.12 9.97
CA ASP A 40 -6.51 -7.02 10.03
C ASP A 40 -6.84 -8.47 9.67
N ARG A 41 -8.13 -8.85 9.70
CA ARG A 41 -8.64 -10.16 9.26
C ARG A 41 -8.84 -10.19 7.74
N GLU A 42 -7.75 -9.97 7.01
CA GLU A 42 -7.79 -9.69 5.58
C GLU A 42 -8.38 -10.85 4.76
N VAL A 43 -8.15 -12.11 5.17
CA VAL A 43 -8.71 -13.28 4.46
C VAL A 43 -10.23 -13.26 4.49
N GLU A 44 -10.84 -13.01 5.66
CA GLU A 44 -12.29 -12.92 5.79
C GLU A 44 -12.84 -11.70 5.07
N GLN A 45 -12.16 -10.56 5.14
CA GLN A 45 -12.55 -9.33 4.42
C GLN A 45 -12.49 -9.48 2.89
N ILE A 46 -11.61 -10.34 2.36
CA ILE A 46 -11.51 -10.66 0.93
C ILE A 46 -12.67 -11.57 0.50
N VAL A 47 -13.01 -12.57 1.32
CA VAL A 47 -14.10 -13.51 1.02
C VAL A 47 -15.48 -12.86 1.17
N ASP A 48 -15.68 -12.08 2.24
CA ASP A 48 -16.91 -11.35 2.52
C ASP A 48 -16.59 -9.90 2.95
N ARG A 49 -16.89 -8.95 2.07
CA ARG A 49 -16.47 -7.55 2.22
C ARG A 49 -17.22 -6.87 3.37
N GLY A 50 -16.50 -6.53 4.43
CA GLY A 50 -17.03 -5.75 5.55
C GLY A 50 -16.77 -4.24 5.46
N SER A 51 -17.28 -3.50 6.47
CA SER A 51 -17.10 -2.04 6.56
C SER A 51 -15.63 -1.60 6.67
N ALA A 52 -14.73 -2.48 7.15
CA ALA A 52 -13.30 -2.23 7.19
C ALA A 52 -12.74 -2.00 5.77
N SER A 53 -12.97 -2.95 4.85
CA SER A 53 -12.52 -2.87 3.45
C SER A 53 -13.19 -1.73 2.68
N GLU A 54 -14.48 -1.47 2.92
CA GLU A 54 -15.19 -0.37 2.28
C GLU A 54 -14.62 0.99 2.67
N ARG A 55 -14.34 1.20 3.96
CA ARG A 55 -13.73 2.44 4.45
C ARG A 55 -12.28 2.60 4.00
N ALA A 56 -11.50 1.52 4.03
CA ALA A 56 -10.13 1.53 3.52
C ALA A 56 -10.09 1.94 2.04
N ALA A 57 -10.98 1.38 1.21
CA ALA A 57 -11.07 1.74 -0.21
C ALA A 57 -11.57 3.19 -0.41
N LEU A 58 -12.61 3.61 0.32
CA LEU A 58 -13.16 4.97 0.22
C LEU A 58 -12.16 6.04 0.65
N PHE A 59 -11.36 5.79 1.70
CA PHE A 59 -10.31 6.69 2.13
C PHE A 59 -9.36 7.03 0.97
N TRP A 60 -8.85 6.01 0.28
CA TRP A 60 -7.93 6.21 -0.84
C TRP A 60 -8.62 6.84 -2.04
N ARG A 61 -9.82 6.35 -2.42
CA ARG A 61 -10.60 6.91 -3.54
C ARG A 61 -10.92 8.40 -3.38
N TRP A 62 -11.13 8.87 -2.16
CA TRP A 62 -11.40 10.28 -1.89
C TRP A 62 -10.13 11.12 -1.76
N THR A 63 -8.98 10.48 -1.55
CA THR A 63 -7.68 11.16 -1.39
C THR A 63 -6.95 11.32 -2.73
N MET A 64 -6.99 10.31 -3.60
CA MET A 64 -6.30 10.26 -4.89
C MET A 64 -7.06 9.40 -5.91
#